data_AF-A0A7J4JQV9-F1
#
_entry.id   AF-A0A7J4JQV9-F1
#
_cell.length_a   1.000
_cell.length_b   1.000
_cell.length_c   1.000
_cell.angle_alpha   90.00
_cell.angle_beta   90.00
_cell.angle_gamma   90.00
#
_symmetry.space_group_name_H-M   'P 1'
#
loop_
_entity.id
_entity.type
_entity.pdbx_description
1 polymer ?
#
loop_
_entity_poly.entity_id
_entity_poly.type
_entity_poly.pdbx_seq_one_letter_code
_entity_poly.pdbx_strand_id
1 'polypeptide(L)'
;MLQEEELELGLTNPTTSKPKDMQVNAEPGKYIVTVEDETGKVYASTELEVIGLDIEQNETGFSFQTKKFTFFLSANGQSVTPRQISVSLDGKGEKRYFPSSFTFTPTQTILVYEYLGDISLGNHTFRFTAGNWTKVYPVEYRQTRQFWDNPLVLLLGFLALAIAGVGAMLRRPEQMRYGLDIPDFLPVSTTKIPIKRETVLEIFESVNAGYSWQWMPLRLDEIKGGFRQLTYNGKPILIGDFNLERILARMQGEGTVKGELSYFGLSRWEKESGHPISYLAIYRIMRNVFVNNAVKFSRKTFLIIL
;
A
#
# COMPACT_ATOMS: atom_id res chain seq x y z
N MET A 1 -22.28 -53.84 -46.07
CA MET A 1 -21.39 -54.97 -46.37
C MET A 1 -21.14 -55.68 -45.07
N LEU A 2 -21.75 -56.85 -44.88
CA LEU A 2 -21.48 -57.73 -43.74
C LEU A 2 -20.31 -58.62 -44.17
N GLN A 3 -19.17 -58.51 -43.50
CA GLN A 3 -18.11 -59.50 -43.64
C GLN A 3 -18.56 -60.73 -42.84
N GLU A 4 -18.78 -61.84 -43.54
CA GLU A 4 -18.86 -63.16 -42.94
C GLU A 4 -17.45 -63.58 -42.51
N GLU A 5 -17.19 -63.59 -41.21
CA GLU A 5 -16.05 -64.30 -40.63
C GLU A 5 -16.47 -65.76 -40.39
N GLU A 6 -15.80 -66.68 -41.09
CA GLU A 6 -15.88 -68.11 -40.79
C GLU A 6 -15.31 -68.39 -39.39
N LEU A 7 -16.19 -68.65 -38.43
CA LEU A 7 -15.82 -69.07 -37.08
C LEU A 7 -15.39 -70.55 -37.09
N GLU A 8 -14.09 -70.80 -36.89
CA GLU A 8 -13.57 -72.15 -36.64
C GLU A 8 -14.19 -72.75 -35.37
N LEU A 9 -14.97 -73.82 -35.55
CA LEU A 9 -15.55 -74.64 -34.49
C LEU A 9 -14.43 -75.38 -33.73
N GLY A 10 -13.94 -74.80 -32.64
CA GLY A 10 -13.00 -75.53 -31.78
C GLY A 10 -12.31 -74.79 -30.64
N LEU A 11 -12.42 -73.46 -30.53
CA LEU A 11 -11.73 -72.69 -29.49
C LEU A 11 -12.69 -71.71 -28.82
N THR A 12 -12.77 -71.81 -27.48
CA THR A 12 -13.42 -70.91 -26.51
C THR A 12 -14.22 -69.75 -27.11
N ASN A 13 -15.55 -69.81 -26.97
CA ASN A 13 -16.48 -68.73 -27.32
C ASN A 13 -15.86 -67.35 -27.03
N PRO A 14 -15.55 -66.53 -28.05
CA PRO A 14 -15.03 -65.19 -27.82
C PRO A 14 -16.13 -64.35 -27.15
N THR A 15 -16.02 -64.17 -25.84
CA THR A 15 -16.88 -63.25 -25.09
C THR A 15 -16.53 -61.83 -25.52
N THR A 16 -17.35 -61.26 -26.41
CA THR A 16 -17.20 -59.87 -26.82
C THR A 16 -18.05 -58.99 -25.90
N SER A 17 -17.40 -58.15 -25.10
CA SER A 17 -18.10 -57.11 -24.34
C SER A 17 -18.19 -55.84 -25.19
N LYS A 18 -19.42 -55.38 -25.44
CA LYS A 18 -19.67 -54.09 -26.11
C LYS A 18 -20.60 -53.25 -25.25
N PRO A 19 -20.16 -52.06 -24.79
CA PRO A 19 -21.07 -51.13 -24.13
C PRO A 19 -22.11 -50.67 -25.17
N LYS A 20 -23.39 -50.74 -24.81
CA LYS A 20 -24.48 -50.28 -25.66
C LYS A 20 -25.49 -49.52 -24.82
N ASP A 21 -25.85 -48.32 -25.26
CA ASP A 21 -26.89 -47.50 -24.64
C ASP A 21 -28.29 -48.06 -24.96
N MET A 22 -28.66 -49.11 -24.25
CA MET A 22 -29.97 -49.75 -24.33
C MET A 22 -30.80 -49.43 -23.09
N GLN A 23 -32.07 -49.09 -23.30
CA GLN A 23 -33.00 -48.92 -22.19
C GLN A 23 -33.44 -50.30 -21.72
N VAL A 24 -32.86 -50.75 -20.61
CA VAL A 24 -33.23 -52.00 -19.94
C VAL A 24 -34.16 -51.63 -18.80
N ASN A 25 -35.35 -52.23 -18.77
CA ASN A 25 -36.30 -51.99 -17.68
C ASN A 25 -35.99 -52.83 -16.45
N ALA A 26 -34.74 -52.77 -15.99
CA ALA A 26 -34.22 -53.55 -14.86
C ALA A 26 -33.46 -52.63 -13.90
N GLU A 27 -33.39 -53.02 -12.63
CA GLU A 27 -32.58 -52.33 -11.63
C GLU A 27 -31.08 -52.52 -11.93
N PRO A 28 -30.17 -51.69 -11.40
CA PRO A 28 -28.74 -51.91 -11.53
C PRO A 28 -28.33 -53.26 -10.95
N GLY A 29 -27.53 -54.01 -11.69
CA GLY A 29 -27.15 -55.37 -11.32
C GLY A 29 -26.68 -56.20 -12.50
N LYS A 30 -26.27 -57.43 -12.22
CA LYS A 30 -25.89 -58.41 -13.23
C LYS A 30 -27.07 -59.31 -13.54
N TYR A 31 -27.40 -59.42 -14.82
CA TYR A 31 -28.49 -60.22 -15.33
C TYR A 31 -27.96 -61.20 -16.36
N ILE A 32 -28.65 -62.34 -16.48
CA ILE A 32 -28.46 -63.25 -17.60
C ILE A 32 -29.68 -63.08 -18.48
N VAL A 33 -29.46 -62.62 -19.71
CA VAL A 33 -30.52 -62.51 -20.72
C VAL A 33 -30.49 -63.77 -21.56
N THR A 34 -31.57 -64.55 -21.51
CA THR A 34 -31.76 -65.77 -22.29
C THR A 34 -32.74 -65.52 -23.44
N VAL A 35 -32.47 -66.17 -24.58
CA VAL A 35 -33.43 -66.29 -25.69
C VAL A 35 -34.01 -67.68 -25.62
N GLU A 36 -35.29 -67.78 -25.26
CA GLU A 36 -36.01 -69.03 -25.04
C GLU A 36 -37.14 -69.19 -26.07
N ASP A 37 -37.43 -70.42 -26.48
CA ASP A 37 -38.67 -70.71 -27.22
C ASP A 37 -39.87 -70.91 -26.28
N GLU A 38 -41.05 -71.14 -26.86
CA GLU A 38 -42.29 -71.44 -26.13
C GLU A 38 -42.21 -72.72 -25.28
N THR A 39 -41.24 -73.60 -25.54
CA THR A 39 -40.99 -74.84 -24.77
C THR A 39 -39.99 -74.65 -23.64
N GLY A 40 -39.42 -73.45 -23.46
CA GLY A 40 -38.41 -73.13 -22.47
C GLY A 40 -36.99 -73.56 -22.85
N LYS A 41 -36.75 -73.90 -24.13
CA LYS A 41 -35.41 -74.24 -24.62
C LYS A 41 -34.61 -72.96 -24.85
N VAL A 42 -33.47 -72.84 -24.17
CA VAL A 42 -32.55 -71.70 -24.31
C VAL A 42 -31.68 -71.87 -25.57
N TYR A 43 -31.75 -70.90 -26.48
CA TYR A 43 -30.96 -70.86 -27.72
C TYR A 43 -29.70 -70.01 -27.59
N ALA A 44 -29.76 -68.95 -26.79
CA ALA A 44 -28.63 -68.08 -26.52
C ALA A 44 -28.75 -67.49 -25.11
N SER A 45 -27.62 -67.19 -24.49
CA SER A 45 -27.57 -66.45 -23.23
C SER A 45 -26.43 -65.44 -23.28
N THR A 46 -26.63 -64.27 -22.68
CA THR A 46 -25.60 -63.24 -22.55
C THR A 46 -25.64 -62.64 -21.15
N GLU A 47 -24.47 -62.31 -20.60
CA GLU A 47 -24.38 -61.53 -19.37
C GLU A 47 -24.66 -60.06 -19.72
N LEU A 48 -25.58 -59.45 -18.98
CA LEU A 48 -25.94 -58.05 -19.08
C LEU A 48 -25.69 -57.39 -17.72
N GLU A 49 -24.72 -56.49 -17.67
CA GLU A 49 -24.50 -55.64 -16.51
C GLU A 49 -25.22 -54.31 -16.70
N VAL A 50 -26.26 -54.08 -15.89
CA VAL A 50 -26.98 -52.81 -15.83
C VAL A 50 -26.27 -51.93 -14.81
N ILE A 51 -25.55 -50.93 -15.31
CA ILE A 51 -24.81 -49.99 -14.47
C ILE A 51 -25.78 -48.89 -13.99
N GLY A 52 -25.75 -48.60 -12.69
CA GLY A 52 -26.53 -47.51 -12.10
C GLY A 52 -25.95 -46.14 -12.42
N LEU A 53 -26.76 -45.09 -12.25
CA LEU A 53 -26.28 -43.72 -12.36
C LEU A 53 -25.69 -43.24 -11.03
N ASP A 54 -24.47 -42.74 -11.11
CA ASP A 54 -23.82 -41.97 -10.08
C ASP A 54 -24.20 -40.49 -10.25
N ILE A 55 -24.63 -39.90 -9.14
CA ILE A 55 -25.12 -38.53 -9.11
C ILE A 55 -24.32 -37.81 -8.05
N GLU A 56 -23.54 -36.84 -8.50
CA GLU A 56 -22.72 -36.00 -7.64
C GLU A 56 -23.26 -34.58 -7.65
N GLN A 57 -23.27 -33.95 -6.48
CA GLN A 57 -23.67 -32.57 -6.35
C GLN A 57 -22.53 -31.65 -6.79
N ASN A 58 -22.83 -30.64 -7.61
CA ASN A 58 -21.90 -29.54 -7.86
C ASN A 58 -22.09 -28.44 -6.80
N GLU A 59 -21.16 -28.34 -5.84
CA GLU A 59 -21.23 -27.35 -4.75
C GLU A 59 -21.40 -25.91 -5.23
N THR A 60 -20.77 -25.54 -6.35
CA THR A 60 -20.83 -24.17 -6.88
C THR A 60 -22.16 -23.82 -7.55
N GLY A 61 -22.85 -24.81 -8.09
CA GLY A 61 -24.12 -24.67 -8.81
C GLY A 61 -25.34 -25.13 -8.01
N PHE A 62 -25.17 -25.36 -6.71
CA PHE A 62 -26.20 -25.89 -5.83
C PHE A 62 -26.59 -24.85 -4.78
N SER A 63 -27.73 -24.18 -5.00
CA SER A 63 -28.20 -23.12 -4.12
C SER A 63 -29.71 -23.20 -3.89
N PHE A 64 -30.06 -23.39 -2.62
CA PHE A 64 -31.43 -23.30 -2.15
C PHE A 64 -32.01 -21.88 -2.25
N GLN A 65 -31.17 -20.84 -2.19
CA GLN A 65 -31.62 -19.45 -2.28
C GLN A 65 -32.10 -19.10 -3.70
N THR A 66 -31.36 -19.54 -4.73
CA THR A 66 -31.74 -19.33 -6.13
C THR A 66 -32.66 -20.43 -6.65
N LYS A 67 -32.93 -21.47 -5.84
CA LYS A 67 -33.71 -22.66 -6.17
C LYS A 67 -33.16 -23.41 -7.40
N LYS A 68 -31.85 -23.31 -7.65
CA LYS A 68 -31.14 -23.95 -8.76
C LYS A 68 -30.12 -24.94 -8.23
N PHE A 69 -30.17 -26.15 -8.75
CA PHE A 69 -29.41 -27.29 -8.27
C PHE A 69 -28.72 -27.97 -9.45
N THR A 70 -27.40 -28.06 -9.39
CA THR A 70 -26.59 -28.63 -10.46
C THR A 70 -26.03 -29.97 -10.02
N PHE A 71 -26.23 -30.99 -10.85
CA PHE A 71 -25.77 -32.36 -10.61
C PHE A 71 -24.90 -32.83 -11.76
N PHE A 72 -23.88 -33.62 -11.44
CA PHE A 72 -23.08 -34.35 -12.40
C PHE A 72 -23.59 -35.78 -12.50
N LEU A 73 -23.75 -36.26 -13.73
CA LEU A 73 -24.18 -37.62 -14.01
C LEU A 73 -23.00 -38.43 -14.55
N SER A 74 -22.67 -39.50 -13.84
CA SER A 74 -21.66 -40.47 -14.25
C SER A 74 -22.17 -41.90 -14.07
N ALA A 75 -21.50 -42.86 -14.68
CA ALA A 75 -21.69 -44.28 -14.40
C ALA A 75 -20.32 -44.93 -14.45
N ASN A 76 -19.91 -45.58 -13.35
CA ASN A 76 -18.60 -46.22 -13.25
C ASN A 76 -17.42 -45.26 -13.59
N GLY A 77 -17.53 -44.01 -13.13
CA GLY A 77 -16.52 -42.97 -13.35
C GLY A 77 -16.51 -42.33 -14.75
N GLN A 78 -17.38 -42.76 -15.67
CA GLN A 78 -17.50 -42.17 -17.01
C GLN A 78 -18.75 -41.29 -17.11
N SER A 79 -18.65 -40.20 -17.88
CA SER A 79 -19.78 -39.31 -18.14
C SER A 79 -20.83 -40.03 -18.99
N VAL A 80 -22.10 -40.00 -18.56
CA VAL A 80 -23.19 -40.68 -19.26
C VAL A 80 -24.33 -39.73 -19.58
N THR A 81 -25.07 -40.05 -20.65
CA THR A 81 -26.22 -39.25 -21.10
C THR A 81 -27.47 -40.11 -21.09
N PRO A 82 -28.26 -40.10 -20.01
CA PRO A 82 -29.47 -40.90 -19.97
C PRO A 82 -30.49 -40.38 -21.00
N ARG A 83 -31.23 -41.30 -21.63
CA ARG A 83 -32.31 -40.95 -22.58
C ARG A 83 -33.43 -40.16 -21.92
N GLN A 84 -33.69 -40.43 -20.65
CA GLN A 84 -34.66 -39.71 -19.85
C GLN A 84 -34.31 -39.85 -18.37
N ILE A 85 -34.36 -38.75 -17.63
CA ILE A 85 -34.27 -38.73 -16.17
C ILE A 85 -35.31 -37.77 -15.64
N SER A 86 -36.07 -38.16 -14.61
CA SER A 86 -36.91 -37.24 -13.86
C SER A 86 -36.28 -36.90 -12.52
N VAL A 87 -36.41 -35.64 -12.12
CA VAL A 87 -35.92 -35.12 -10.84
C VAL A 87 -37.09 -34.48 -10.12
N SER A 88 -37.24 -34.79 -8.84
CA SER A 88 -38.19 -34.13 -7.94
C SER A 88 -37.53 -33.80 -6.61
N LEU A 89 -38.05 -32.78 -5.93
CA LEU A 89 -37.61 -32.36 -4.60
C LEU A 89 -38.76 -32.62 -3.61
N ASP A 90 -38.54 -33.48 -2.62
CA ASP A 90 -39.55 -33.91 -1.63
C ASP A 90 -40.83 -34.44 -2.27
N GLY A 91 -40.71 -35.13 -3.40
CA GLY A 91 -41.84 -35.64 -4.19
C GLY A 91 -42.67 -34.56 -4.88
N LYS A 92 -42.21 -33.30 -4.88
CA LYS A 92 -42.85 -32.17 -5.57
C LYS A 92 -41.96 -31.66 -6.70
N GLY A 93 -42.59 -30.93 -7.63
CA GLY A 93 -41.88 -30.24 -8.72
C GLY A 93 -41.18 -31.18 -9.70
N GLU A 94 -41.73 -32.36 -9.96
CA GLU A 94 -41.13 -33.32 -10.89
C GLU A 94 -40.90 -32.70 -12.27
N LYS A 95 -39.65 -32.73 -12.74
CA LYS A 95 -39.25 -32.31 -14.08
C LYS A 95 -38.58 -33.45 -14.80
N ARG A 96 -38.93 -33.63 -16.07
CA ARG A 96 -38.34 -34.65 -16.95
C ARG A 96 -37.31 -34.01 -17.87
N TYR A 97 -36.15 -34.63 -17.97
CA TYR A 97 -35.00 -34.18 -18.76
C TYR A 97 -34.69 -35.20 -19.84
N PHE A 98 -34.37 -34.69 -21.02
CA PHE A 98 -33.98 -35.46 -22.20
C PHE A 98 -32.54 -35.09 -22.60
N PRO A 99 -31.88 -35.81 -23.53
CA PRO A 99 -30.50 -35.56 -23.93
C PRO A 99 -30.20 -34.10 -24.31
N SER A 100 -31.17 -33.39 -24.89
CA SER A 100 -31.05 -31.98 -25.27
C SER A 100 -31.04 -31.00 -24.09
N SER A 101 -31.41 -31.44 -22.89
CA SER A 101 -31.50 -30.61 -21.68
C SER A 101 -30.22 -30.61 -20.85
N PHE A 102 -29.26 -31.47 -21.16
CA PHE A 102 -27.99 -31.55 -20.45
C PHE A 102 -26.95 -30.63 -21.10
N THR A 103 -26.03 -30.13 -20.27
CA THR A 103 -24.82 -29.46 -20.76
C THR A 103 -23.66 -30.46 -20.73
N PHE A 104 -22.98 -30.61 -21.86
CA PHE A 104 -21.87 -31.56 -22.01
C PHE A 104 -20.54 -30.84 -21.97
N THR A 105 -19.66 -31.30 -21.10
CA THR A 105 -18.23 -31.01 -21.17
C THR A 105 -17.48 -32.29 -21.55
N PRO A 106 -16.22 -32.22 -22.00
CA PRO A 106 -15.44 -33.42 -22.35
C PRO A 106 -15.31 -34.44 -21.23
N THR A 107 -15.58 -34.04 -19.98
CA THR A 107 -15.38 -34.85 -18.78
C THR A 107 -16.66 -35.10 -17.99
N GLN A 108 -17.74 -34.33 -18.21
CA GLN A 108 -18.93 -34.34 -17.34
C GLN A 108 -20.22 -34.06 -18.10
N THR A 109 -21.29 -34.72 -17.66
CA THR A 109 -22.68 -34.45 -18.06
C THR A 109 -23.32 -33.67 -16.93
N ILE A 110 -23.77 -32.46 -17.22
CA ILE A 110 -24.32 -31.53 -16.24
C ILE A 110 -25.84 -31.47 -16.38
N LEU A 111 -26.54 -31.70 -15.28
CA LEU A 111 -27.99 -31.57 -15.15
C LEU A 111 -28.32 -30.39 -14.23
N VAL A 112 -29.08 -29.42 -14.75
CA VAL A 112 -29.55 -28.26 -13.98
C VAL A 112 -31.04 -28.42 -13.67
N TYR A 113 -31.34 -28.54 -12.38
CA TYR A 113 -32.70 -28.59 -11.85
C TYR A 113 -33.09 -27.27 -11.19
N GLU A 114 -34.22 -26.72 -11.58
CA GLU A 114 -34.76 -25.47 -11.02
C GLU A 114 -36.13 -25.74 -10.40
N TYR A 115 -36.28 -25.44 -9.11
CA TYR A 115 -37.53 -25.64 -8.38
C TYR A 115 -38.31 -24.32 -8.28
N LEU A 116 -39.59 -24.34 -8.66
CA LEU A 116 -40.42 -23.12 -8.66
C LEU A 116 -41.18 -22.90 -7.35
N GLY A 117 -41.30 -23.92 -6.50
CA GLY A 117 -42.00 -23.83 -5.22
C GLY A 117 -41.14 -23.21 -4.12
N ASP A 118 -41.72 -22.99 -2.95
CA ASP A 118 -40.97 -22.56 -1.76
C ASP A 118 -40.33 -23.77 -1.06
N ILE A 119 -39.11 -23.54 -0.57
CA ILE A 119 -38.30 -24.55 0.11
C ILE A 119 -38.15 -24.09 1.55
N SER A 120 -38.69 -24.86 2.49
CA SER A 120 -38.54 -24.61 3.93
C SER A 120 -37.13 -24.92 4.39
N LEU A 121 -36.72 -24.45 5.57
CA LEU A 121 -35.45 -24.88 6.16
C LEU A 121 -35.55 -26.34 6.65
N GLY A 122 -34.48 -27.11 6.50
CA GLY A 122 -34.39 -28.48 7.03
C GLY A 122 -33.86 -29.51 6.03
N ASN A 123 -34.21 -30.77 6.26
CA ASN A 123 -33.79 -31.89 5.42
C ASN A 123 -34.73 -32.02 4.23
N HIS A 124 -34.14 -32.14 3.04
CA HIS A 124 -34.84 -32.38 1.79
C HIS A 124 -34.27 -33.60 1.10
N THR A 125 -35.05 -34.14 0.16
CA THR A 125 -34.68 -35.33 -0.60
C THR A 125 -34.88 -35.08 -2.09
N PHE A 126 -33.80 -35.17 -2.85
CA PHE A 126 -33.89 -35.25 -4.29
C PHE A 126 -34.18 -36.69 -4.69
N ARG A 127 -35.21 -36.90 -5.51
CA ARG A 127 -35.51 -38.21 -6.10
C ARG A 127 -35.24 -38.15 -7.59
N PHE A 128 -34.32 -38.99 -8.03
CA PHE A 128 -33.97 -39.19 -9.43
C PHE A 128 -34.58 -40.51 -9.91
N THR A 129 -35.28 -40.48 -11.03
CA THR A 129 -35.89 -41.66 -11.63
C THR A 129 -35.54 -41.77 -13.11
N ALA A 130 -35.02 -42.93 -13.52
CA ALA A 130 -34.66 -43.23 -14.91
C ALA A 130 -35.15 -44.65 -15.26
N GLY A 131 -36.29 -44.76 -15.95
CA GLY A 131 -36.97 -46.06 -16.11
C GLY A 131 -37.43 -46.60 -14.75
N ASN A 132 -37.07 -47.85 -14.43
CA ASN A 132 -37.32 -48.46 -13.12
C ASN A 132 -36.30 -48.07 -12.05
N TRP A 133 -35.18 -47.47 -12.43
CA TRP A 133 -34.16 -47.07 -11.48
C TRP A 133 -34.59 -45.82 -10.71
N THR A 134 -34.46 -45.84 -9.39
CA THR A 134 -34.71 -44.70 -8.52
C THR A 134 -33.58 -44.53 -7.52
N LYS A 135 -33.06 -43.31 -7.39
CA LYS A 135 -32.07 -42.93 -6.36
C LYS A 135 -32.55 -41.73 -5.58
N VAL A 136 -32.43 -41.82 -4.26
CA VAL A 136 -32.77 -40.74 -3.33
C VAL A 136 -31.48 -40.13 -2.81
N TYR A 137 -31.36 -38.82 -2.92
CA TYR A 137 -30.20 -38.05 -2.50
C TYR A 137 -30.62 -37.06 -1.41
N PRO A 138 -30.30 -37.33 -0.14
CA PRO A 138 -30.67 -36.45 0.97
C PRO A 138 -29.74 -35.23 1.01
N VAL A 139 -30.32 -34.06 1.26
CA VAL A 139 -29.61 -32.78 1.36
C VAL A 139 -30.19 -31.96 2.51
N GLU A 140 -29.37 -31.11 3.13
CA GLU A 140 -29.80 -30.26 4.22
C GLU A 140 -29.74 -28.78 3.81
N TYR A 141 -30.89 -28.11 3.84
CA TYR A 141 -30.95 -26.67 3.67
C TYR A 141 -30.77 -25.97 5.01
N ARG A 142 -29.54 -25.53 5.26
CA ARG A 142 -29.22 -24.59 6.35
C ARG A 142 -29.12 -23.18 5.78
N GLN A 143 -29.96 -22.27 6.26
CA GLN A 143 -29.75 -20.85 6.01
C GLN A 143 -28.56 -20.41 6.85
N THR A 144 -27.45 -20.10 6.18
CA THR A 144 -26.33 -19.41 6.80
C THR A 144 -26.83 -18.03 7.23
N ARG A 145 -27.10 -17.87 8.53
CA ARG A 145 -27.38 -16.56 9.09
C ARG A 145 -26.12 -15.74 8.94
N GLN A 146 -26.19 -14.64 8.21
CA GLN A 146 -25.08 -13.71 8.14
C GLN A 146 -24.95 -13.04 9.51
N PHE A 147 -23.75 -12.63 9.90
CA PHE A 147 -23.54 -12.14 11.27
C PHE A 147 -24.34 -10.87 11.58
N TRP A 148 -24.67 -10.08 10.56
CA TRP A 148 -25.52 -8.88 10.65
C TRP A 148 -27.02 -9.18 10.70
N ASP A 149 -27.45 -10.42 10.46
CA ASP A 149 -28.85 -10.83 10.65
C ASP A 149 -29.21 -10.95 12.14
N ASN A 150 -28.20 -10.98 13.02
CA ASN A 150 -28.42 -11.03 14.45
C ASN A 150 -28.68 -9.61 14.99
N PRO A 151 -29.89 -9.30 15.49
CA PRO A 151 -30.23 -7.96 16.00
C PRO A 151 -29.32 -7.53 17.16
N LEU A 152 -28.80 -8.49 17.93
CA LEU A 152 -27.86 -8.22 19.01
C LEU A 152 -26.51 -7.71 18.47
N VAL A 153 -26.04 -8.24 17.34
CA VAL A 153 -24.79 -7.79 16.71
C VAL A 153 -24.95 -6.37 16.17
N LEU A 154 -26.09 -6.07 15.54
CA LEU A 154 -26.40 -4.70 15.09
C LEU A 154 -26.45 -3.72 16.27
N LEU A 155 -27.15 -4.07 17.36
CA LEU A 155 -27.22 -3.26 18.57
C LEU A 155 -25.83 -2.98 19.15
N LEU A 156 -24.98 -4.00 19.28
CA LEU A 156 -23.61 -3.87 19.78
C LEU A 156 -22.75 -3.01 18.84
N GLY A 157 -22.91 -3.16 17.52
CA GLY A 157 -22.23 -2.33 16.52
C GLY A 157 -22.59 -0.85 16.67
N PHE A 158 -23.88 -0.53 16.82
CA PHE A 158 -24.34 0.84 17.06
C PHE A 158 -23.83 1.39 18.40
N LEU A 159 -23.85 0.59 19.46
CA LEU A 159 -23.33 1.01 20.77
C LEU A 159 -21.83 1.30 20.72
N ALA A 160 -21.05 0.47 20.03
CA ALA A 160 -19.61 0.69 19.84
C ALA A 160 -19.34 1.99 19.07
N LEU A 161 -20.11 2.25 18.00
CA LEU A 161 -20.06 3.50 17.24
C LEU A 161 -20.40 4.72 18.11
N ALA A 162 -21.43 4.62 18.96
CA ALA A 162 -21.81 5.69 19.87
C ALA A 162 -20.70 5.99 20.89
N ILE A 163 -20.11 4.96 21.51
CA ILE A 163 -19.00 5.11 22.47
C ILE A 163 -17.77 5.71 21.77
N ALA A 164 -17.43 5.23 20.57
CA ALA A 164 -16.33 5.78 19.79
C ALA A 164 -16.58 7.25 19.41
N GLY A 165 -17.81 7.61 19.04
CA GLY A 165 -18.22 8.98 18.75
C GLY A 165 -18.09 9.90 19.96
N VAL A 166 -18.58 9.47 21.13
CA VAL A 166 -18.41 10.19 22.39
C VAL A 166 -16.94 10.33 22.76
N GLY A 167 -16.15 9.26 22.61
CA GLY A 167 -14.71 9.27 22.86
C GLY A 167 -13.94 10.21 21.93
N ALA A 168 -14.31 10.26 20.66
CA ALA A 168 -13.73 11.19 19.69
C ALA A 168 -14.08 12.65 20.02
N MET A 169 -15.33 12.91 20.43
CA MET A 169 -15.79 14.24 20.79
C MET A 169 -15.19 14.75 22.12
N LEU A 170 -14.90 13.83 23.06
CA LEU A 170 -14.24 14.12 24.34
C LEU A 170 -12.70 14.03 24.27
N ARG A 171 -12.13 13.69 23.11
CA ARG A 171 -10.67 13.55 22.96
C ARG A 171 -10.01 14.90 23.23
N ARG A 172 -9.11 14.94 24.23
CA ARG A 172 -8.28 16.13 24.47
C ARG A 172 -7.38 16.38 23.25
N PRO A 173 -7.27 17.62 22.78
CA PRO A 173 -6.35 17.94 21.69
C PRO A 173 -4.92 17.61 22.13
N GLU A 174 -4.20 16.86 21.30
CA GLU A 174 -2.82 16.54 21.55
C GLU A 174 -1.99 17.82 21.49
N GLN A 175 -1.38 18.18 22.61
CA GLN A 175 -0.42 19.28 22.64
C GLN A 175 0.90 18.75 22.10
N MET A 176 1.33 19.25 20.93
CA MET A 176 2.66 18.96 20.42
C MET A 176 3.71 19.51 21.39
N ARG A 177 4.42 18.62 22.07
CA ARG A 177 5.56 18.99 22.92
C ARG A 177 6.82 18.80 22.10
N TYR A 178 7.52 19.89 21.82
CA TYR A 178 8.84 19.85 21.19
C TYR A 178 9.90 19.79 22.30
N GLY A 179 10.69 18.73 22.30
CA GLY A 179 11.92 18.65 23.09
C GLY A 179 13.09 19.03 22.19
N LEU A 180 13.89 20.01 22.61
CA LEU A 180 15.18 20.28 21.99
C LEU A 180 16.22 19.43 22.73
N ASP A 181 16.72 18.39 22.06
CA ASP A 181 17.81 17.57 22.58
C ASP A 181 19.12 18.36 22.40
N ILE A 182 19.60 18.97 23.47
CA ILE A 182 20.88 19.69 23.46
C ILE A 182 21.94 18.71 23.95
N PRO A 183 22.93 18.34 23.12
CA PRO A 183 24.03 17.48 23.57
C PRO A 183 24.85 18.20 24.64
N ASP A 184 25.36 17.45 25.62
CA ASP A 184 26.26 17.99 26.63
C ASP A 184 27.59 18.43 25.98
N PHE A 185 27.78 19.73 25.85
CA PHE A 185 29.05 20.30 25.38
C PHE A 185 30.06 20.31 26.53
N LEU A 186 31.29 19.84 26.25
CA LEU A 186 32.40 19.99 27.17
C LEU A 186 32.59 21.48 27.54
N PRO A 187 32.86 21.82 28.81
CA PRO A 187 33.05 23.20 29.20
C PRO A 187 34.24 23.80 28.45
N VAL A 188 33.96 24.72 27.52
CA VAL A 188 35.00 25.44 26.79
C VAL A 188 35.75 26.30 27.80
N SER A 189 37.03 26.01 28.03
CA SER A 189 37.88 26.80 28.91
C SER A 189 38.12 28.17 28.29
N THR A 190 37.31 29.15 28.67
CA THR A 190 37.50 30.54 28.23
C THR A 190 38.61 31.20 29.04
N THR A 191 39.78 31.37 28.46
CA THR A 191 40.85 32.18 29.06
C THR A 191 40.52 33.67 28.88
N LYS A 192 40.32 34.39 29.98
CA LYS A 192 40.11 35.84 29.96
C LYS A 192 41.44 36.54 29.70
N ILE A 193 41.59 37.15 28.51
CA ILE A 193 42.78 37.95 28.15
C ILE A 193 42.46 39.42 28.47
N PRO A 194 43.15 40.07 29.43
CA PRO A 194 42.95 41.48 29.71
C PRO A 194 43.57 42.32 28.59
N ILE A 195 42.75 43.12 27.89
CA ILE A 195 43.20 44.03 26.84
C ILE A 195 42.93 45.46 27.33
N LYS A 196 43.95 46.32 27.27
CA LYS A 196 43.81 47.74 27.61
C LYS A 196 43.00 48.44 26.54
N ARG A 197 42.23 49.46 26.94
CA ARG A 197 41.40 50.25 26.02
C ARG A 197 42.25 50.92 24.94
N GLU A 198 43.40 51.44 25.32
CA GLU A 198 44.35 52.14 24.45
C GLU A 198 44.80 51.22 23.31
N THR A 199 45.05 49.94 23.60
CA THR A 199 45.40 48.92 22.61
C THR A 199 44.27 48.70 21.59
N VAL A 200 43.01 48.77 22.00
CA VAL A 200 41.87 48.66 21.07
C VAL A 200 41.79 49.89 20.17
N LEU A 201 42.06 51.08 20.69
CA LEU A 201 42.11 52.31 19.89
C LEU A 201 43.28 52.29 18.90
N GLU A 202 44.44 51.78 19.32
CA GLU A 202 45.62 51.60 18.47
C GLU A 202 45.36 50.62 17.32
N ILE A 203 44.50 49.60 17.51
CA ILE A 203 44.09 48.70 16.43
C ILE A 203 43.43 49.47 15.29
N PHE A 204 42.55 50.44 15.57
CA PHE A 204 41.91 51.23 14.52
C PHE A 204 42.93 51.99 13.67
N GLU A 205 43.93 52.58 14.32
CA GLU A 205 45.00 53.31 13.64
C GLU A 205 45.94 52.37 12.88
N SER A 206 46.31 51.24 13.49
CA SER A 206 47.16 50.21 12.87
C SER A 206 46.52 49.63 11.61
N VAL A 207 45.22 49.31 11.66
CA VAL A 207 44.48 48.78 10.50
C VAL A 207 44.39 49.84 9.41
N ASN A 208 44.05 51.10 9.75
CA ASN A 208 44.03 52.19 8.77
C ASN A 208 45.41 52.43 8.14
N ALA A 209 46.47 52.44 8.93
CA ALA A 209 47.84 52.56 8.44
C ALA A 209 48.20 51.40 7.49
N GLY A 210 47.80 50.17 7.82
CA GLY A 210 47.99 48.99 6.99
C GLY A 210 47.33 49.08 5.61
N TYR A 211 46.18 49.75 5.52
CA TYR A 211 45.51 50.03 4.25
C TYR A 211 45.87 51.39 3.61
N SER A 212 46.80 52.14 4.21
CA SER A 212 47.13 53.52 3.83
C SER A 212 45.91 54.45 3.80
N TRP A 213 44.98 54.26 4.74
CA TRP A 213 43.82 55.11 4.93
C TRP A 213 44.03 56.10 6.06
N GLN A 214 43.32 57.24 5.97
CA GLN A 214 43.26 58.24 7.02
C GLN A 214 41.80 58.35 7.46
N TRP A 215 41.56 58.20 8.76
CA TRP A 215 40.24 58.41 9.39
C TRP A 215 39.09 57.60 8.77
N MET A 216 39.37 56.38 8.29
CA MET A 216 38.36 55.54 7.66
C MET A 216 37.70 54.59 8.65
N PRO A 217 36.35 54.59 8.75
CA PRO A 217 35.61 53.60 9.52
C PRO A 217 35.86 52.19 9.01
N LEU A 218 35.96 51.25 9.95
CA LEU A 218 36.34 49.86 9.73
C LEU A 218 35.16 48.93 9.97
N ARG A 219 35.10 47.84 9.20
CA ARG A 219 34.19 46.72 9.44
C ARG A 219 34.68 45.87 10.60
N LEU A 220 33.76 45.11 11.16
CA LEU A 220 34.05 44.17 12.24
C LEU A 220 35.18 43.19 11.86
N ASP A 221 35.17 42.65 10.64
CA ASP A 221 36.21 41.73 10.16
C ASP A 221 37.60 42.39 10.03
N GLU A 222 37.66 43.67 9.66
CA GLU A 222 38.92 44.43 9.55
C GLU A 222 39.51 44.66 10.95
N ILE A 223 38.66 44.97 11.93
CA ILE A 223 39.06 45.12 13.34
C ILE A 223 39.52 43.77 13.90
N LYS A 224 38.82 42.65 13.59
CA LYS A 224 39.29 41.29 13.93
C LYS A 224 40.67 41.00 13.34
N GLY A 225 40.92 41.43 12.12
CA GLY A 225 42.22 41.36 11.47
C GLY A 225 43.31 42.05 12.31
N GLY A 226 43.01 43.22 12.87
CA GLY A 226 43.89 43.93 13.79
C GLY A 226 44.14 43.19 15.11
N PHE A 227 43.12 42.59 15.72
CA PHE A 227 43.30 41.76 16.93
C PHE A 227 44.22 40.55 16.70
N ARG A 228 44.23 39.97 15.49
CA ARG A 228 45.14 38.85 15.14
C ARG A 228 46.62 39.25 15.12
N GLN A 229 46.92 40.55 14.95
CA GLN A 229 48.29 41.06 15.00
C GLN A 229 48.82 41.19 16.43
N LEU A 230 47.92 41.26 17.42
CA LEU A 230 48.28 41.25 18.83
C LEU A 230 48.61 39.83 19.28
N THR A 231 49.69 39.69 20.04
CA THR A 231 50.10 38.40 20.61
C THR A 231 49.98 38.43 22.13
N TYR A 232 49.47 37.33 22.70
CA TYR A 232 49.43 37.08 24.14
C TYR A 232 50.05 35.71 24.39
N ASN A 233 51.12 35.66 25.19
CA ASN A 233 51.93 34.45 25.41
C ASN A 233 52.40 33.78 24.10
N GLY A 234 52.82 34.60 23.12
CA GLY A 234 53.30 34.14 21.82
C GLY A 234 52.23 33.63 20.85
N LYS A 235 50.94 33.68 21.22
CA LYS A 235 49.83 33.27 20.35
C LYS A 235 49.00 34.48 19.91
N PRO A 236 48.51 34.51 18.65
CA PRO A 236 47.64 35.59 18.18
C PRO A 236 46.29 35.58 18.92
N ILE A 237 45.76 36.76 19.21
CA ILE A 237 44.47 36.89 19.88
C ILE A 237 43.36 36.68 18.84
N LEU A 238 42.58 35.60 19.01
CA LEU A 238 41.39 35.32 18.21
C LEU A 238 40.14 35.78 18.96
N ILE A 239 39.44 36.75 18.40
CA ILE A 239 38.18 37.26 18.95
C ILE A 239 37.01 36.87 18.05
N GLY A 240 35.93 36.37 18.64
CA GLY A 240 34.67 36.09 17.95
C GLY A 240 33.81 37.34 17.80
N ASP A 241 32.86 37.31 16.87
CA ASP A 241 32.05 38.49 16.49
C ASP A 241 31.29 39.05 17.69
N PHE A 242 30.57 38.19 18.42
CA PHE A 242 29.82 38.57 19.61
C PHE A 242 30.67 39.30 20.67
N ASN A 243 31.90 38.82 20.92
CA ASN A 243 32.77 39.43 21.92
C ASN A 243 33.31 40.78 21.43
N LEU A 244 33.62 40.90 20.13
CA LEU A 244 34.07 42.16 19.56
C LEU A 244 32.95 43.21 19.54
N GLU A 245 31.74 42.84 19.13
CA GLU A 245 30.56 43.72 19.19
C GLU A 245 30.33 44.22 20.61
N ARG A 246 30.45 43.35 21.61
CA ARG A 246 30.29 43.74 23.02
C ARG A 246 31.35 44.74 23.48
N ILE A 247 32.61 44.59 23.04
CA ILE A 247 33.68 45.55 23.32
C ILE A 247 33.38 46.89 22.64
N LEU A 248 33.02 46.88 21.36
CA LEU A 248 32.71 48.08 20.59
C LEU A 248 31.49 48.82 21.15
N ALA A 249 30.42 48.11 21.52
CA ALA A 249 29.23 48.68 22.14
C ALA A 249 29.55 49.38 23.46
N ARG A 250 30.45 48.80 24.28
CA ARG A 250 30.93 49.46 25.49
C ARG A 250 31.71 50.74 25.18
N MET A 251 32.61 50.69 24.20
CA MET A 251 33.39 51.86 23.78
C MET A 251 32.52 52.97 23.16
N GLN A 252 31.41 52.59 22.52
CA GLN A 252 30.37 53.51 22.03
C GLN A 252 29.62 54.17 23.18
N GLY A 253 29.22 53.41 24.20
CA GLY A 253 28.61 53.96 25.42
C GLY A 253 29.53 54.95 26.14
N GLU A 254 30.85 54.72 26.08
CA GLU A 254 31.87 55.63 26.60
C GLU A 254 32.19 56.82 25.66
N GLY A 255 31.61 56.85 24.45
CA GLY A 255 31.80 57.93 23.48
C GLY A 255 33.18 57.94 22.80
N THR A 256 33.98 56.89 22.93
CA THR A 256 35.33 56.80 22.32
C THR A 256 35.31 56.28 20.90
N VAL A 257 34.33 55.45 20.57
CA VAL A 257 34.07 54.89 19.24
C VAL A 257 32.65 55.29 18.85
N LYS A 258 32.42 55.54 17.56
CA LYS A 258 31.08 55.67 16.98
C LYS A 258 30.93 54.63 15.88
N GLY A 259 29.71 54.13 15.70
CA GLY A 259 29.42 53.20 14.63
C GLY A 259 28.17 53.59 13.87
N GLU A 260 28.21 53.37 12.56
CA GLU A 260 27.14 53.70 11.61
C GLU A 260 27.19 52.69 10.46
N LEU A 261 26.03 52.18 10.02
CA LEU A 261 25.93 51.22 8.90
C LEU A 261 26.86 49.99 9.02
N SER A 262 27.07 49.46 10.23
CA SER A 262 27.99 48.35 10.53
C SER A 262 29.49 48.65 10.33
N TYR A 263 29.85 49.94 10.28
CA TYR A 263 31.23 50.41 10.35
C TYR A 263 31.47 51.12 11.68
N PHE A 264 32.70 51.04 12.19
CA PHE A 264 33.12 51.64 13.44
C PHE A 264 34.32 52.54 13.21
N GLY A 265 34.34 53.70 13.86
CA GLY A 265 35.48 54.61 13.81
C GLY A 265 35.66 55.35 15.12
N LEU A 266 36.83 55.96 15.32
CA LEU A 266 37.13 56.68 16.55
C LEU A 266 36.40 58.02 16.57
N SER A 267 35.82 58.40 17.71
CA SER A 267 35.10 59.68 17.85
C SER A 267 36.00 60.89 17.58
N ARG A 268 37.31 60.77 17.83
CA ARG A 268 38.29 61.85 17.54
C ARG A 268 38.42 62.14 16.04
N TRP A 269 38.17 61.17 15.18
CA TRP A 269 38.27 61.34 13.73
C TRP A 269 37.27 62.36 13.20
N GLU A 270 36.15 62.61 13.88
CA GLU A 270 35.21 63.67 13.48
C GLU A 270 35.82 65.07 13.61
N LYS A 271 36.61 65.27 14.68
CA LYS A 271 37.29 66.54 14.93
C LYS A 271 38.48 66.73 14.00
N GLU A 272 39.21 65.65 13.72
CA GLU A 272 40.41 65.67 12.88
C GLU A 272 40.07 65.80 11.38
N SER A 273 39.04 65.09 10.91
CA SER A 273 38.60 65.12 9.51
C SER A 273 37.62 66.25 9.18
N GLY A 274 37.00 66.87 10.19
CA GLY A 274 35.94 67.86 10.01
C GLY A 274 34.60 67.29 9.54
N HIS A 275 34.44 65.96 9.48
CA HIS A 275 33.23 65.30 9.01
C HIS A 275 32.65 64.32 10.04
N PRO A 276 31.31 64.17 10.14
CA PRO A 276 30.71 63.19 11.05
C PRO A 276 31.01 61.75 10.62
N ILE A 277 31.01 60.81 11.57
CA ILE A 277 31.31 59.38 11.29
C ILE A 277 30.34 58.77 10.27
N SER A 278 29.09 59.23 10.23
CA SER A 278 28.13 58.80 9.21
C SER A 278 28.56 59.14 7.79
N TYR A 279 29.11 60.36 7.58
CA TYR A 279 29.65 60.77 6.29
C TYR A 279 30.86 59.90 5.90
N LEU A 280 31.77 59.66 6.83
CA LEU A 280 32.96 58.82 6.61
C LEU A 280 32.57 57.36 6.30
N ALA A 281 31.52 56.82 6.94
CA ALA A 281 31.01 55.49 6.69
C ALA A 281 30.38 55.38 5.29
N ILE A 282 29.59 56.36 4.87
CA ILE A 282 29.03 56.41 3.50
C ILE A 282 30.15 56.51 2.47
N TYR A 283 31.14 57.38 2.70
CA TYR A 283 32.31 57.49 1.83
C TYR A 283 33.08 56.17 1.72
N ARG A 284 33.27 55.46 2.84
CA ARG A 284 33.88 54.13 2.89
C ARG A 284 33.09 53.10 2.08
N ILE A 285 31.75 53.12 2.19
CA ILE A 285 30.86 52.23 1.42
C ILE A 285 31.00 52.52 -0.08
N MET A 286 30.91 53.78 -0.49
CA MET A 286 31.08 54.20 -1.89
C MET A 286 32.45 53.76 -2.41
N ARG A 287 33.53 54.00 -1.67
CA ARG A 287 34.88 53.53 -2.01
C ARG A 287 34.92 52.02 -2.23
N ASN A 288 34.35 51.24 -1.31
CA ASN A 288 34.32 49.78 -1.44
C ASN A 288 33.54 49.33 -2.69
N VAL A 289 32.42 50.00 -3.00
CA VAL A 289 31.65 49.75 -4.22
C VAL A 289 32.48 50.08 -5.46
N PHE A 290 33.17 51.22 -5.51
CA PHE A 290 34.01 51.60 -6.65
C PHE A 290 35.23 50.70 -6.84
N VAL A 291 35.88 50.27 -5.74
CA VAL A 291 37.02 49.35 -5.77
C VAL A 291 36.58 47.96 -6.22
N ASN A 292 35.47 47.43 -5.69
CA ASN A 292 34.99 46.09 -6.02
C ASN A 292 34.38 46.01 -7.43
N ASN A 293 33.75 47.08 -7.92
CA ASN A 293 33.13 47.12 -9.25
C ASN A 293 34.07 47.66 -10.34
N ALA A 294 35.36 47.87 -10.03
CA ALA A 294 36.40 48.25 -10.98
C ALA A 294 35.94 49.32 -11.99
N VAL A 295 35.62 50.54 -11.53
CA VAL A 295 35.78 51.69 -12.43
C VAL A 295 37.28 51.76 -12.72
N LYS A 296 37.71 51.27 -13.89
CA LYS A 296 39.08 51.47 -14.38
C LYS A 296 39.32 52.98 -14.40
N PHE A 297 40.07 53.50 -13.43
CA PHE A 297 40.62 54.85 -13.52
C PHE A 297 41.64 54.87 -14.66
N SER A 298 41.14 55.07 -15.88
CA SER A 298 41.95 55.40 -17.04
C SER A 298 42.54 56.79 -16.82
N ARG A 299 43.83 56.93 -17.07
CA ARG A 299 44.70 58.09 -16.82
C ARG A 299 44.30 59.39 -17.55
N LYS A 300 43.10 59.48 -18.13
CA LYS A 300 42.65 60.59 -18.99
C LYS A 300 41.31 61.24 -18.62
N THR A 301 40.66 60.85 -17.52
CA THR A 301 39.39 61.48 -17.14
C THR A 301 39.44 62.01 -15.71
N PHE A 302 40.27 63.02 -15.51
CA PHE A 302 40.09 64.02 -14.45
C PHE A 302 40.13 65.40 -15.12
N LEU A 303 39.06 65.72 -15.83
CA LEU A 303 38.62 67.09 -15.96
C LEU A 303 37.10 67.04 -15.98
N ILE A 304 36.49 67.71 -14.98
CA ILE A 304 35.04 67.91 -14.82
C ILE A 304 34.39 66.60 -14.34
N ILE A 305 33.95 66.48 -13.09
CA ILE A 305 32.79 67.17 -12.51
C ILE A 305 33.01 67.31 -10.98
N LEU A 306 32.84 68.56 -10.51
CA LEU A 306 32.57 69.10 -9.17
C LEU A 306 32.69 68.18 -7.95
#